data_AF-A0AAX6EMG4-F1
#
_entry.id   AF-A0AAX6EMG4-F1
#
_cell.length_a   1.000
_cell.length_b   1.000
_cell.length_c   1.000
_cell.angle_alpha   90.00
_cell.angle_beta   90.00
_cell.angle_gamma   90.00
#
_symmetry.space_group_name_H-M   'P 1'
#
loop_
_entity.id
_entity.type
_entity.pdbx_description
1 polymer ?
#
loop_
_entity_poly.entity_id
_entity_poly.type
_entity_poly.pdbx_seq_one_letter_code
_entity_poly.pdbx_strand_id
1 'polypeptide(L)'
;MCRRMEVIMQGLVSRNQAAFIKGRSIAEHSLLAHEMVRECSKPGGMKACVKLDLQKAYDTVNRDFLCHLMLAMGFDERWVERVRECICSPTFSVLIQGTPYGYFRSNRGLRQGDLLFPYLFTLVMEYFTCLMDMAVHSKRIVPLFRLVSPVLSHLIYADDLLVLLQPTMRGMRALSDIMEEFGRLSGLQLNKKKSRVYFSSRCTQQEERAFALGVDRGELPVKYLGVPLTVNYAREQDCHSLVDFAQRRVEGWQAAGLSFGGRIELVRSVIAGITMFWFQSIQIPTATIRKVEAICADFIWRGGMHAISWDQLCRPREEGGVGLRTLHAVRKAACVKMAWRFIKGGSLWADWMANRYLRRNNFWACRIDNNFSVTFKAILRCRPVLQTAICRNMKDGTTTDLWLDPWVGS
;
A
#
# COMPACT_ATOMS: atom_id res chain seq x y z
N MET A 1 26.39 6.26 0.53
CA MET A 1 25.58 6.52 -0.69
C MET A 1 24.08 6.59 -0.40
N CYS A 2 23.50 5.59 0.27
CA CYS A 2 22.08 5.52 0.65
C CYS A 2 21.49 6.83 1.24
N ARG A 3 22.10 7.44 2.28
CA ARG A 3 21.62 8.72 2.86
C ARG A 3 21.53 9.88 1.84
N ARG A 4 22.43 9.93 0.86
CA ARG A 4 22.39 10.97 -0.19
C ARG A 4 21.25 10.73 -1.17
N MET A 5 21.00 9.46 -1.53
CA MET A 5 19.82 9.08 -2.32
C MET A 5 18.54 9.48 -1.60
N GLU A 6 18.39 9.14 -0.31
CA GLU A 6 17.20 9.41 0.48
C GLU A 6 16.73 10.88 0.39
N VAL A 7 17.69 11.83 0.41
CA VAL A 7 17.40 13.28 0.35
C VAL A 7 16.78 13.69 -0.99
N ILE A 8 17.25 13.12 -2.09
CA ILE A 8 16.83 13.53 -3.45
C ILE A 8 15.63 12.73 -3.98
N MET A 9 15.34 11.55 -3.41
CA MET A 9 14.30 10.65 -3.93
C MET A 9 12.92 11.32 -4.07
N GLN A 10 12.55 12.22 -3.15
CA GLN A 10 11.24 12.87 -3.22
C GLN A 10 11.07 13.77 -4.43
N GLY A 11 12.16 14.36 -4.94
CA GLY A 11 12.16 15.21 -6.13
C GLY A 11 12.32 14.42 -7.43
N LEU A 12 12.86 13.21 -7.37
CA LEU A 12 13.09 12.35 -8.54
C LEU A 12 11.92 11.43 -8.86
N VAL A 13 11.07 11.12 -7.87
CA VAL A 13 10.06 10.06 -7.99
C VAL A 13 8.65 10.61 -7.84
N SER A 14 7.78 10.24 -8.76
CA SER A 14 6.39 10.67 -8.84
C SER A 14 5.57 10.29 -7.60
N ARG A 15 4.55 11.10 -7.26
CA ARG A 15 3.76 10.97 -6.01
C ARG A 15 2.97 9.66 -5.91
N ASN A 16 2.67 9.05 -7.05
CA ASN A 16 1.94 7.79 -7.16
C ASN A 16 2.79 6.54 -6.94
N GLN A 17 4.09 6.71 -6.68
CA GLN A 17 4.98 5.64 -6.21
C GLN A 17 5.26 5.81 -4.72
N ALA A 18 4.93 4.84 -3.87
CA ALA A 18 5.02 5.02 -2.42
C ALA A 18 6.13 4.22 -1.73
N ALA A 19 6.59 3.10 -2.31
CA ALA A 19 7.55 2.23 -1.64
C ALA A 19 8.91 2.91 -1.43
N PHE A 20 9.53 2.64 -0.29
CA PHE A 20 10.89 3.09 0.10
C PHE A 20 11.12 4.61 0.18
N ILE A 21 10.12 5.44 -0.15
CA ILE A 21 10.26 6.90 -0.07
C ILE A 21 9.86 7.39 1.32
N LYS A 22 10.77 8.12 1.96
CA LYS A 22 10.53 8.74 3.27
C LYS A 22 9.25 9.58 3.24
N GLY A 23 8.38 9.37 4.22
CA GLY A 23 7.14 10.12 4.38
C GLY A 23 5.96 9.59 3.56
N ARG A 24 6.15 8.63 2.64
CA ARG A 24 5.05 7.97 1.92
C ARG A 24 4.59 6.73 2.69
N SER A 25 3.29 6.63 3.00
CA SER A 25 2.74 5.53 3.80
C SER A 25 2.14 4.43 2.94
N ILE A 26 2.52 3.17 3.18
CA ILE A 26 1.86 1.99 2.58
C ILE A 26 0.35 1.96 2.87
N ALA A 27 -0.05 2.32 4.09
CA ALA A 27 -1.46 2.39 4.46
C ALA A 27 -2.25 3.39 3.61
N GLU A 28 -1.75 4.62 3.43
CA GLU A 28 -2.41 5.62 2.58
C GLU A 28 -2.47 5.17 1.12
N HIS A 29 -1.42 4.51 0.63
CA HIS A 29 -1.38 3.94 -0.70
C HIS A 29 -2.44 2.83 -0.90
N SER A 30 -2.58 1.94 0.09
CA SER A 30 -3.60 0.90 0.11
C SER A 30 -5.02 1.50 0.17
N LEU A 31 -5.24 2.51 1.02
CA LEU A 31 -6.51 3.23 1.10
C LEU A 31 -6.87 3.90 -0.23
N LEU A 32 -5.90 4.51 -0.92
CA LEU A 32 -6.12 5.10 -2.24
C LEU A 32 -6.51 4.04 -3.28
N ALA A 33 -5.84 2.88 -3.27
CA ALA A 33 -6.21 1.76 -4.14
C ALA A 33 -7.66 1.30 -3.90
N HIS A 34 -8.09 1.20 -2.64
CA HIS A 34 -9.48 0.88 -2.29
C HIS A 34 -10.47 1.90 -2.86
N GLU A 35 -10.18 3.18 -2.75
CA GLU A 35 -11.02 4.24 -3.30
C GLU A 35 -11.11 4.16 -4.83
N MET A 36 -10.00 3.89 -5.51
CA MET A 36 -9.95 3.74 -6.96
C MET A 36 -10.78 2.54 -7.43
N VAL A 37 -10.63 1.39 -6.79
CA VAL A 37 -11.42 0.18 -7.09
C VAL A 37 -12.90 0.43 -6.85
N ARG A 38 -13.24 1.14 -5.77
CA ARG A 38 -14.62 1.53 -5.49
C ARG A 38 -15.21 2.38 -6.61
N GLU A 39 -14.49 3.39 -7.08
CA GLU A 39 -14.97 4.24 -8.17
C GLU A 39 -15.05 3.49 -9.51
N CYS A 40 -14.20 2.47 -9.73
CA CYS A 40 -14.31 1.54 -10.86
C CYS A 40 -15.61 0.73 -10.84
N SER A 41 -16.08 0.31 -9.66
CA SER A 41 -17.31 -0.45 -9.52
C SER A 41 -18.58 0.42 -9.56
N LYS A 42 -18.47 1.75 -9.43
CA LYS A 42 -19.63 2.65 -9.52
C LYS A 42 -20.19 2.69 -10.95
N PRO A 43 -21.53 2.81 -11.08
CA PRO A 43 -22.18 3.01 -12.38
C PRO A 43 -21.59 4.19 -13.16
N GLY A 44 -21.56 4.07 -14.48
CA GLY A 44 -21.14 5.12 -15.41
C GLY A 44 -19.83 4.81 -16.11
N GLY A 45 -19.86 4.86 -17.44
CA GLY A 45 -18.70 4.58 -18.32
C GLY A 45 -18.22 3.12 -18.26
N MET A 46 -17.28 2.81 -19.15
CA MET A 46 -16.48 1.59 -19.07
C MET A 46 -15.22 1.91 -18.25
N LYS A 47 -14.92 1.09 -17.24
CA LYS A 47 -13.74 1.28 -16.38
C LYS A 47 -13.02 -0.04 -16.19
N ALA A 48 -11.70 0.02 -16.06
CA ALA A 48 -10.89 -1.11 -15.67
C ALA A 48 -9.84 -0.72 -14.64
N CYS A 49 -9.62 -1.65 -13.72
CA CYS A 49 -8.49 -1.68 -12.81
C CYS A 49 -7.63 -2.86 -13.23
N VAL A 50 -6.35 -2.64 -13.50
CA VAL A 50 -5.41 -3.66 -13.93
C VAL A 50 -4.39 -3.84 -12.83
N LYS A 51 -4.32 -5.04 -12.24
CA LYS A 51 -3.25 -5.40 -11.32
C LYS A 51 -2.16 -6.11 -12.11
N LEU A 52 -0.99 -5.50 -12.19
CA LEU A 52 0.17 -6.04 -12.90
C LEU A 52 1.18 -6.57 -11.87
N ASP A 53 1.76 -7.72 -12.18
CA ASP A 53 2.80 -8.39 -11.39
C ASP A 53 4.05 -8.54 -12.26
N LEU A 54 5.23 -8.33 -11.71
CA LEU A 54 6.50 -8.42 -12.45
C LEU A 54 7.24 -9.73 -12.14
N GLN A 55 7.87 -10.32 -13.15
CA GLN A 55 8.64 -11.55 -12.98
C GLN A 55 9.96 -11.27 -12.26
N LYS A 56 10.10 -11.80 -11.03
CA LYS A 56 11.34 -11.78 -10.24
C LYS A 56 11.99 -10.38 -10.23
N ALA A 57 11.20 -9.37 -9.84
CA ALA A 57 11.51 -7.96 -10.13
C ALA A 57 12.92 -7.52 -9.72
N TYR A 58 13.41 -7.89 -8.53
CA TYR A 58 14.78 -7.57 -8.12
C TYR A 58 15.83 -8.32 -8.94
N ASP A 59 15.60 -9.60 -9.25
CA ASP A 59 16.60 -10.46 -9.88
C ASP A 59 16.79 -10.18 -11.38
N THR A 60 15.85 -9.50 -12.02
CA THR A 60 15.81 -9.34 -13.49
C THR A 60 16.23 -7.96 -13.98
N VAL A 61 16.43 -6.98 -13.10
CA VAL A 61 16.82 -5.60 -13.47
C VAL A 61 18.06 -5.59 -14.38
N ASN A 62 17.94 -4.92 -15.52
CA ASN A 62 19.05 -4.61 -16.40
C ASN A 62 19.89 -3.48 -15.80
N ARG A 63 21.12 -3.83 -15.39
CA ARG A 63 22.05 -2.91 -14.72
C ARG A 63 22.58 -1.82 -15.62
N ASP A 64 22.81 -2.14 -16.90
CA ASP A 64 23.27 -1.16 -17.88
C ASP A 64 22.18 -0.14 -18.15
N PHE A 65 20.93 -0.60 -18.32
CA PHE A 65 19.78 0.30 -18.42
C PHE A 65 19.67 1.22 -17.21
N LEU A 66 19.78 0.68 -15.98
CA LEU A 66 19.76 1.49 -14.77
C LEU A 66 20.85 2.57 -14.77
N CYS A 67 22.09 2.23 -15.17
CA CYS A 67 23.18 3.21 -15.24
C CYS A 67 22.87 4.32 -16.26
N HIS A 68 22.40 3.98 -17.45
CA HIS A 68 22.01 4.96 -18.47
C HIS A 68 20.83 5.83 -18.01
N LEU A 69 19.85 5.23 -17.32
CA LEU A 69 18.72 5.95 -16.74
C LEU A 69 19.20 6.98 -15.72
N MET A 70 20.12 6.61 -14.82
CA MET A 70 20.68 7.54 -13.85
C MET A 70 21.41 8.71 -14.52
N LEU A 71 22.21 8.45 -15.55
CA LEU A 71 22.85 9.52 -16.32
C LEU A 71 21.82 10.44 -16.98
N ALA A 72 20.76 9.88 -17.58
CA ALA A 72 19.68 10.64 -18.20
C ALA A 72 18.87 11.47 -17.17
N MET A 73 18.80 11.01 -15.92
CA MET A 73 18.20 11.76 -14.80
C MET A 73 19.14 12.86 -14.24
N GLY A 74 20.34 13.02 -14.80
CA GLY A 74 21.30 14.06 -14.42
C GLY A 74 22.22 13.69 -13.27
N PHE A 75 22.36 12.40 -12.93
CA PHE A 75 23.37 11.97 -11.97
C PHE A 75 24.78 12.13 -12.53
N ASP A 76 25.71 12.58 -11.68
CA ASP A 76 27.14 12.69 -12.01
C ASP A 76 27.73 11.33 -12.41
N GLU A 77 28.58 11.31 -13.43
CA GLU A 77 29.17 10.09 -13.97
C GLU A 77 29.96 9.30 -12.91
N ARG A 78 30.73 9.98 -12.05
CA ARG A 78 31.50 9.32 -10.98
C ARG A 78 30.58 8.70 -9.94
N TRP A 79 29.40 9.26 -9.73
CA TRP A 79 28.39 8.65 -8.86
C TRP A 79 27.82 7.37 -9.48
N VAL A 80 27.48 7.42 -10.77
CA VAL A 80 26.96 6.25 -11.50
C VAL A 80 27.99 5.12 -11.56
N GLU A 81 29.27 5.44 -11.74
CA GLU A 81 30.36 4.47 -11.71
C GLU A 81 30.45 3.76 -10.35
N ARG A 82 30.39 4.49 -9.23
CA ARG A 82 30.34 3.89 -7.89
C ARG A 82 29.11 3.01 -7.69
N VAL A 83 27.95 3.41 -8.22
CA VAL A 83 26.74 2.57 -8.18
C VAL A 83 26.96 1.29 -8.98
N ARG A 84 27.56 1.40 -10.17
CA ARG A 84 27.92 0.26 -11.03
C ARG A 84 28.82 -0.74 -10.31
N GLU A 85 29.85 -0.27 -9.60
CA GLU A 85 30.71 -1.13 -8.77
C GLU A 85 29.91 -1.87 -7.69
N CYS A 86 29.01 -1.17 -6.98
CA CYS A 86 28.17 -1.78 -5.95
C CYS A 86 27.23 -2.87 -6.51
N ILE A 87 26.63 -2.65 -7.69
CA ILE A 87 25.69 -3.63 -8.26
C ILE A 87 26.40 -4.80 -8.96
N CYS A 88 27.63 -4.62 -9.46
CA CYS A 88 28.37 -5.64 -10.21
C CYS A 88 29.36 -6.48 -9.38
N SER A 89 29.81 -5.97 -8.22
CA SER A 89 30.75 -6.69 -7.35
C SER A 89 30.22 -7.95 -6.63
N PRO A 90 28.92 -8.09 -6.29
CA PRO A 90 28.47 -9.25 -5.52
C PRO A 90 28.61 -10.59 -6.28
N THR A 91 29.19 -11.58 -5.60
CA THR A 91 29.22 -12.99 -6.01
C THR A 91 28.20 -13.81 -5.21
N PHE A 92 27.67 -14.86 -5.82
CA PHE A 92 26.71 -15.78 -5.23
C PHE A 92 27.33 -17.17 -5.11
N SER A 93 26.90 -17.93 -4.10
CA SER A 93 27.27 -19.34 -3.89
C SER A 93 26.01 -20.18 -3.77
N VAL A 94 26.04 -21.43 -4.20
CA VAL A 94 24.93 -22.37 -3.99
C VAL A 94 25.14 -23.09 -2.66
N LEU A 95 24.13 -23.14 -1.80
CA LEU A 95 24.20 -23.95 -0.59
C LEU A 95 23.90 -25.41 -0.93
N ILE A 96 24.90 -26.27 -0.86
CA ILE A 96 24.75 -27.73 -0.99
C ILE A 96 24.86 -28.30 0.43
N GLN A 97 23.76 -28.90 0.91
CA GLN A 97 23.67 -29.42 2.29
C GLN A 97 24.04 -28.38 3.36
N GLY A 98 23.66 -27.12 3.16
CA GLY A 98 23.96 -26.02 4.08
C GLY A 98 25.37 -25.45 3.99
N THR A 99 26.25 -26.04 3.17
CA THR A 99 27.61 -25.53 2.95
C THR A 99 27.67 -24.76 1.62
N PRO A 100 28.24 -23.54 1.58
CA PRO A 100 28.40 -22.79 0.34
C PRO A 100 29.37 -23.50 -0.59
N TYR A 101 28.94 -23.73 -1.83
CA TYR A 101 29.70 -24.40 -2.87
C TYR A 101 29.79 -23.52 -4.11
N GLY A 102 31.03 -23.26 -4.55
CA GLY A 102 31.35 -22.44 -5.70
C GLY A 102 31.01 -20.96 -5.54
N TYR A 103 31.59 -20.14 -6.41
CA TYR A 103 31.23 -18.73 -6.54
C TYR A 103 30.94 -18.43 -8.00
N PHE A 104 29.84 -17.75 -8.26
CA PHE A 104 29.48 -17.26 -9.58
C PHE A 104 29.00 -15.82 -9.49
N ARG A 105 29.18 -15.07 -10.57
CA ARG A 105 28.72 -13.67 -10.68
C ARG A 105 27.33 -13.64 -11.28
N SER A 106 26.51 -12.67 -10.86
CA SER A 106 25.27 -12.36 -11.59
C SER A 106 25.52 -11.21 -12.57
N ASN A 107 25.02 -11.36 -13.78
CA ASN A 107 25.10 -10.34 -14.83
C ASN A 107 23.90 -9.38 -14.80
N ARG A 108 22.89 -9.63 -13.95
CA ARG A 108 21.67 -8.83 -13.84
C ARG A 108 21.11 -8.81 -12.41
N GLY A 109 20.13 -7.95 -12.20
CA GLY A 109 19.40 -7.85 -10.95
C GLY A 109 20.11 -7.05 -9.86
N LEU A 110 19.35 -6.75 -8.82
CA LEU A 110 19.73 -6.04 -7.61
C LEU A 110 19.56 -6.99 -6.43
N ARG A 111 20.60 -7.13 -5.61
CA ARG A 111 20.58 -8.00 -4.42
C ARG A 111 19.54 -7.54 -3.38
N GLN A 112 18.65 -8.43 -2.99
CA GLN A 112 17.75 -8.16 -1.86
C GLN A 112 18.53 -8.08 -0.53
N GLY A 113 18.13 -7.15 0.33
CA GLY A 113 18.74 -6.93 1.65
C GLY A 113 19.77 -5.79 1.71
N ASP A 114 20.13 -5.18 0.57
CA ASP A 114 20.94 -3.96 0.54
C ASP A 114 20.07 -2.71 0.77
N LEU A 115 20.63 -1.67 1.41
CA LEU A 115 19.91 -0.42 1.73
C LEU A 115 19.85 0.58 0.57
N LEU A 116 20.73 0.48 -0.42
CA LEU A 116 20.76 1.35 -1.60
C LEU A 116 19.83 0.84 -2.70
N PHE A 117 19.78 -0.47 -2.89
CA PHE A 117 19.12 -1.09 -4.05
C PHE A 117 17.61 -0.87 -4.13
N PRO A 118 16.85 -0.74 -3.02
CA PRO A 118 15.45 -0.33 -3.09
C PRO A 118 15.25 1.04 -3.76
N TYR A 119 16.17 1.99 -3.55
CA TYR A 119 16.12 3.28 -4.22
C TYR A 119 16.42 3.16 -5.71
N LEU A 120 17.41 2.36 -6.09
CA LEU A 120 17.73 2.10 -7.49
C LEU A 120 16.58 1.42 -8.22
N PHE A 121 15.95 0.42 -7.59
CA PHE A 121 14.75 -0.22 -8.11
C PHE A 121 13.61 0.80 -8.27
N THR A 122 13.46 1.71 -7.31
CA THR A 122 12.46 2.79 -7.38
C THR A 122 12.69 3.69 -8.59
N LEU A 123 13.94 4.03 -8.94
CA LEU A 123 14.26 4.79 -10.16
C LEU A 123 13.90 4.03 -11.43
N VAL A 124 14.16 2.72 -11.50
CA VAL A 124 13.74 1.89 -12.64
C VAL A 124 12.22 1.95 -12.81
N MET A 125 11.46 1.88 -11.73
CA MET A 125 10.00 1.99 -11.77
C MET A 125 9.52 3.40 -12.17
N GLU A 126 10.28 4.46 -11.87
CA GLU A 126 9.94 5.82 -12.33
C GLU A 126 9.92 5.91 -13.87
N TYR A 127 10.77 5.14 -14.56
CA TYR A 127 10.72 5.05 -16.02
C TYR A 127 9.37 4.51 -16.53
N PHE A 128 8.76 3.54 -15.82
CA PHE A 128 7.40 3.09 -16.13
C PHE A 128 6.39 4.22 -15.96
N THR A 129 6.52 5.02 -14.90
CA THR A 129 5.69 6.21 -14.69
C THR A 129 5.82 7.21 -15.84
N CYS A 130 7.03 7.49 -16.32
CA CYS A 130 7.24 8.34 -17.49
C CYS A 130 6.52 7.79 -18.74
N LEU A 131 6.64 6.49 -19.04
CA LEU A 131 5.95 5.86 -20.18
C LEU A 131 4.42 5.98 -20.07
N MET A 132 3.87 5.78 -18.88
CA MET A 132 2.45 5.94 -18.60
C MET A 132 1.97 7.38 -18.80
N ASP A 133 2.73 8.35 -18.29
CA ASP A 133 2.39 9.77 -18.41
C ASP A 133 2.46 10.24 -19.87
N MET A 134 3.45 9.79 -20.64
CA MET A 134 3.51 10.02 -22.09
C MET A 134 2.28 9.44 -22.80
N ALA A 135 1.84 8.22 -22.44
CA ALA A 135 0.67 7.59 -23.03
C ALA A 135 -0.64 8.29 -22.67
N VAL A 136 -0.74 8.83 -21.46
CA VAL A 136 -1.88 9.66 -21.02
C VAL A 136 -1.90 11.00 -21.76
N HIS A 137 -0.74 11.67 -21.86
CA HIS A 137 -0.59 12.93 -22.57
C HIS A 137 -0.94 12.78 -24.06
N SER A 138 -0.45 11.72 -24.70
CA SER A 138 -0.73 11.40 -26.10
C SER A 138 -2.13 10.80 -26.33
N LYS A 139 -3.00 10.75 -25.31
CA LYS A 139 -4.35 10.16 -25.34
C LYS A 139 -4.41 8.71 -25.83
N ARG A 140 -3.30 7.95 -25.73
CA ARG A 140 -3.29 6.50 -26.00
C ARG A 140 -3.95 5.74 -24.85
N ILE A 141 -3.74 6.20 -23.62
CA ILE A 141 -4.43 5.74 -22.42
C ILE A 141 -5.32 6.86 -21.91
N VAL A 142 -6.58 6.54 -21.62
CA VAL A 142 -7.52 7.47 -21.02
C VAL A 142 -7.63 7.16 -19.53
N PRO A 143 -7.09 8.02 -18.64
CA PRO A 143 -7.15 7.79 -17.20
C PRO A 143 -8.58 7.99 -16.69
N LEU A 144 -8.95 7.27 -15.63
CA LEU A 144 -10.29 7.35 -15.06
C LEU A 144 -10.54 8.62 -14.25
N PHE A 145 -9.50 9.18 -13.62
CA PHE A 145 -9.66 10.23 -12.62
C PHE A 145 -8.76 11.43 -12.91
N ARG A 146 -9.36 12.61 -12.98
CA ARG A 146 -8.65 13.90 -13.05
C ARG A 146 -8.92 14.73 -11.79
N LEU A 147 -8.85 14.07 -10.63
CA LEU A 147 -9.16 14.67 -9.33
C LEU A 147 -7.93 15.27 -8.64
N VAL A 148 -6.74 14.95 -9.12
CA VAL A 148 -5.46 15.41 -8.56
C VAL A 148 -4.53 15.76 -9.72
N SER A 149 -3.50 16.57 -9.42
CA SER A 149 -2.41 16.88 -10.33
C SER A 149 -1.09 16.34 -9.75
N PRO A 150 -0.31 15.54 -10.51
CA PRO A 150 -0.61 15.04 -11.85
C PRO A 150 -1.78 14.05 -11.88
N VAL A 151 -2.33 13.82 -13.07
CA VAL A 151 -3.49 12.95 -13.29
C VAL A 151 -3.18 11.52 -12.83
N LEU A 152 -4.05 10.97 -12.00
CA LEU A 152 -3.83 9.65 -11.39
C LEU A 152 -4.23 8.53 -12.35
N SER A 153 -3.22 7.96 -13.03
CA SER A 153 -3.37 6.84 -13.98
C SER A 153 -2.94 5.48 -13.43
N HIS A 154 -2.01 5.47 -12.48
CA HIS A 154 -1.48 4.23 -11.89
C HIS A 154 -0.93 4.48 -10.48
N LEU A 155 -0.77 3.40 -9.71
CA LEU A 155 -0.13 3.33 -8.40
C LEU A 155 0.99 2.29 -8.44
N ILE A 156 2.12 2.63 -7.81
CA ILE A 156 3.27 1.73 -7.69
C ILE A 156 3.68 1.60 -6.23
N TYR A 157 3.80 0.36 -5.76
CA TYR A 157 4.44 0.06 -4.51
C TYR A 157 5.46 -1.06 -4.73
N ALA A 158 6.72 -0.67 -4.94
CA ALA A 158 7.76 -1.58 -5.39
C ALA A 158 7.33 -2.28 -6.69
N ASP A 159 7.19 -3.60 -6.68
CA ASP A 159 6.78 -4.44 -7.80
C ASP A 159 5.27 -4.70 -7.89
N ASP A 160 4.47 -4.19 -6.93
CA ASP A 160 3.01 -4.20 -7.01
C ASP A 160 2.52 -2.97 -7.80
N LEU A 161 1.97 -3.20 -9.00
CA LEU A 161 1.44 -2.16 -9.88
C LEU A 161 -0.08 -2.24 -10.01
N LEU A 162 -0.74 -1.09 -9.94
CA LEU A 162 -2.16 -0.94 -10.19
C LEU A 162 -2.40 0.16 -11.22
N VAL A 163 -2.97 -0.17 -12.37
CA VAL A 163 -3.26 0.78 -13.45
C VAL A 163 -4.76 0.97 -13.60
N LEU A 164 -5.20 2.20 -13.81
CA LEU A 164 -6.61 2.56 -13.96
C LEU A 164 -6.84 3.30 -15.26
N LEU A 165 -7.70 2.73 -16.09
CA LEU A 165 -8.00 3.29 -17.39
C LEU A 165 -9.44 3.00 -17.82
N GLN A 166 -9.91 3.80 -18.76
CA GLN A 166 -11.06 3.43 -19.58
C GLN A 166 -10.59 2.32 -20.55
N PRO A 167 -11.20 1.12 -20.52
CA PRO A 167 -10.67 -0.07 -21.19
C PRO A 167 -10.98 -0.09 -22.68
N THR A 168 -10.67 0.97 -23.42
CA THR A 168 -10.76 0.95 -24.89
C THR A 168 -9.77 -0.07 -25.46
N MET A 169 -10.07 -0.70 -26.60
CA MET A 169 -9.14 -1.66 -27.21
C MET A 169 -7.76 -1.03 -27.49
N ARG A 170 -7.76 0.24 -27.92
CA ARG A 170 -6.54 1.04 -28.08
C ARG A 170 -5.78 1.19 -26.75
N GLY A 171 -6.47 1.49 -25.66
CA GLY A 171 -5.86 1.64 -24.33
C GLY A 171 -5.28 0.34 -23.79
N MET A 172 -5.98 -0.79 -23.99
CA MET A 172 -5.48 -2.11 -23.55
C MET A 172 -4.22 -2.51 -24.32
N ARG A 173 -4.20 -2.32 -25.66
CA ARG A 173 -3.01 -2.56 -26.49
C ARG A 173 -1.87 -1.62 -26.13
N ALA A 174 -2.16 -0.33 -25.95
CA ALA A 174 -1.13 0.64 -25.55
C ALA A 174 -0.48 0.29 -24.21
N LEU A 175 -1.24 -0.25 -23.24
CA LEU A 175 -0.67 -0.74 -21.99
C LEU A 175 0.18 -2.00 -22.20
N SER A 176 -0.22 -2.91 -23.10
CA SER A 176 0.62 -4.06 -23.50
C SER A 176 1.95 -3.60 -24.08
N ASP A 177 1.92 -2.66 -25.03
CA ASP A 177 3.11 -2.13 -25.69
C ASP A 177 4.07 -1.47 -24.69
N ILE A 178 3.52 -0.71 -23.72
CA ILE A 178 4.29 -0.11 -22.63
C ILE A 178 4.96 -1.19 -21.78
N MET A 179 4.24 -2.25 -21.42
CA MET A 179 4.81 -3.34 -20.62
C MET A 179 5.91 -4.11 -21.37
N GLU A 180 5.76 -4.28 -22.68
CA GLU A 180 6.77 -4.92 -23.53
C GLU A 180 8.03 -4.06 -23.63
N GLU A 181 7.89 -2.78 -23.93
CA GLU A 181 9.01 -1.84 -24.01
C GLU A 181 9.73 -1.69 -22.66
N PHE A 182 8.94 -1.54 -21.59
CA PHE A 182 9.47 -1.49 -20.22
C PHE A 182 10.26 -2.75 -19.90
N GLY A 183 9.71 -3.93 -20.18
CA GLY A 183 10.38 -5.21 -19.94
C GLY A 183 11.62 -5.42 -20.79
N ARG A 184 11.61 -4.97 -22.05
CA ARG A 184 12.74 -5.06 -22.98
C ARG A 184 13.94 -4.24 -22.51
N LEU A 185 13.71 -3.00 -22.06
CA LEU A 185 14.78 -2.10 -21.62
C LEU A 185 15.24 -2.39 -20.19
N SER A 186 14.29 -2.44 -19.25
CA SER A 186 14.59 -2.57 -17.83
C SER A 186 14.87 -4.01 -17.37
N GLY A 187 14.53 -5.01 -18.18
CA GLY A 187 14.53 -6.42 -17.80
C GLY A 187 13.30 -6.86 -16.99
N LEU A 188 12.44 -5.93 -16.56
CA LEU A 188 11.26 -6.20 -15.73
C LEU A 188 10.06 -6.65 -16.57
N GLN A 189 10.00 -7.95 -16.86
CA GLN A 189 8.92 -8.51 -17.67
C GLN A 189 7.62 -8.70 -16.89
N LEU A 190 6.49 -8.50 -17.59
CA LEU A 190 5.16 -8.76 -17.06
C LEU A 190 4.96 -10.26 -16.74
N ASN A 191 4.44 -10.55 -15.57
CA ASN A 191 3.99 -11.87 -15.18
C ASN A 191 2.52 -12.06 -15.58
N LYS A 192 2.29 -12.53 -16.82
CA LYS A 192 0.94 -12.71 -17.37
C LYS A 192 0.05 -13.64 -16.54
N LYS A 193 0.64 -14.64 -15.84
CA LYS A 193 -0.09 -15.61 -15.01
C LYS A 193 -0.60 -15.02 -13.69
N LYS A 194 0.10 -14.04 -13.12
CA LYS A 194 -0.29 -13.37 -11.86
C LYS A 194 -0.97 -12.04 -12.06
N SER A 195 -0.85 -11.47 -13.27
CA SER A 195 -1.50 -10.23 -13.65
C SER A 195 -2.95 -10.48 -14.03
N ARG A 196 -3.82 -9.54 -13.65
CA ARG A 196 -5.27 -9.65 -13.82
C ARG A 196 -5.89 -8.29 -14.13
N VAL A 197 -6.92 -8.29 -14.96
CA VAL A 197 -7.76 -7.10 -15.20
C VAL A 197 -9.16 -7.28 -14.60
N TYR A 198 -9.65 -6.23 -13.96
CA TYR A 198 -10.96 -6.16 -13.31
C TYR A 198 -11.78 -5.07 -14.00
N PHE A 199 -12.91 -5.46 -14.59
CA PHE A 199 -13.77 -4.53 -15.32
C PHE A 199 -14.98 -4.11 -14.50
N SER A 200 -15.45 -2.88 -14.74
CA SER A 200 -16.79 -2.47 -14.33
C SER A 200 -17.86 -3.32 -15.01
N SER A 201 -19.02 -3.50 -14.38
CA SER A 201 -20.15 -4.27 -14.93
C SER A 201 -20.63 -3.78 -16.31
N ARG A 202 -20.38 -2.52 -16.68
CA ARG A 202 -20.76 -1.93 -17.98
C ARG A 202 -19.73 -2.14 -19.10
N CYS A 203 -18.60 -2.77 -18.82
CA CYS A 203 -17.62 -3.06 -19.86
C CYS A 203 -18.10 -4.26 -20.67
N THR A 204 -18.32 -4.07 -21.97
CA THR A 204 -18.58 -5.16 -22.92
C THR A 204 -17.26 -5.75 -23.41
N GLN A 205 -17.29 -6.99 -23.95
CA GLN A 205 -16.12 -7.66 -24.54
C GLN A 205 -14.94 -7.75 -23.56
N GLN A 206 -15.19 -8.17 -22.33
CA GLN A 206 -14.19 -8.14 -21.26
C GLN A 206 -13.02 -9.09 -21.55
N GLU A 207 -13.33 -10.27 -22.09
CA GLU A 207 -12.36 -11.29 -22.47
C GLU A 207 -11.44 -10.80 -23.60
N GLU A 208 -11.99 -10.21 -24.66
CA GLU A 208 -11.21 -9.65 -25.77
C GLU A 208 -10.29 -8.51 -25.31
N ARG A 209 -10.78 -7.65 -24.40
CA ARG A 209 -10.00 -6.55 -23.83
C ARG A 209 -8.89 -7.05 -22.92
N ALA A 210 -9.14 -8.11 -22.14
CA ALA A 210 -8.13 -8.77 -21.32
C ALA A 210 -7.05 -9.42 -22.20
N PHE A 211 -7.48 -10.12 -23.25
CA PHE A 211 -6.60 -10.74 -24.24
C PHE A 211 -5.72 -9.71 -24.96
N ALA A 212 -6.26 -8.54 -25.31
CA ALA A 212 -5.50 -7.46 -25.94
C ALA A 212 -4.37 -6.89 -25.07
N LEU A 213 -4.45 -7.05 -23.74
CA LEU A 213 -3.37 -6.75 -22.80
C LEU A 213 -2.47 -7.97 -22.54
N GLY A 214 -2.90 -9.17 -22.93
CA GLY A 214 -2.19 -10.43 -22.70
C GLY A 214 -2.30 -10.94 -21.26
N VAL A 215 -3.41 -10.66 -20.58
CA VAL A 215 -3.69 -11.12 -19.20
C VAL A 215 -5.11 -11.69 -19.09
N ASP A 216 -5.39 -12.46 -18.04
CA ASP A 216 -6.74 -12.97 -17.80
C ASP A 216 -7.61 -11.95 -17.04
N ARG A 217 -8.93 -12.09 -17.21
CA ARG A 217 -9.91 -11.42 -16.36
C ARG A 217 -9.80 -11.95 -14.92
N GLY A 218 -9.87 -11.06 -13.94
CA GLY A 218 -9.98 -11.40 -12.53
C GLY A 218 -11.31 -10.92 -11.93
N GLU A 219 -11.55 -11.35 -10.69
CA GLU A 219 -12.70 -10.92 -9.89
C GLU A 219 -12.27 -10.34 -8.54
N LEU A 220 -13.02 -9.37 -8.05
CA LEU A 220 -12.78 -8.74 -6.76
C LEU A 220 -13.55 -9.48 -5.66
N PRO A 221 -13.01 -9.54 -4.42
CA PRO A 221 -11.77 -8.90 -3.97
C PRO A 221 -10.50 -9.69 -4.32
N VAL A 222 -9.40 -8.96 -4.55
CA VAL A 222 -8.05 -9.54 -4.76
C VAL A 222 -7.11 -9.08 -3.66
N LYS A 223 -6.15 -9.91 -3.25
CA LYS A 223 -5.08 -9.48 -2.34
C LYS A 223 -4.19 -8.41 -2.99
N TYR A 224 -4.02 -7.26 -2.34
CA TYR A 224 -3.12 -6.18 -2.73
C TYR A 224 -2.40 -5.66 -1.47
N LEU A 225 -1.08 -5.57 -1.50
CA LEU A 225 -0.25 -5.16 -0.36
C LEU A 225 -0.54 -5.90 0.95
N GLY A 226 -0.97 -7.16 0.86
CA GLY A 226 -1.27 -7.98 2.03
C GLY A 226 -2.71 -7.94 2.55
N VAL A 227 -3.56 -7.04 2.03
CA VAL A 227 -4.98 -6.92 2.41
C VAL A 227 -5.92 -7.17 1.21
N PRO A 228 -7.18 -7.59 1.43
CA PRO A 228 -8.16 -7.76 0.36
C PRO A 228 -8.59 -6.39 -0.20
N LEU A 229 -8.45 -6.19 -1.50
CA LEU A 229 -8.90 -4.99 -2.19
C LEU A 229 -10.41 -5.08 -2.46
N THR A 230 -11.19 -4.43 -1.59
CA THR A 230 -12.66 -4.46 -1.59
C THR A 230 -13.26 -3.15 -2.09
N VAL A 231 -14.43 -3.24 -2.72
CA VAL A 231 -15.23 -2.09 -3.21
C VAL A 231 -15.94 -1.36 -2.07
N ASN A 232 -16.44 -2.12 -1.10
CA ASN A 232 -17.21 -1.64 0.04
C ASN A 232 -16.58 -2.17 1.35
N TYR A 233 -17.38 -2.25 2.41
CA TYR A 233 -16.99 -2.91 3.66
C TYR A 233 -16.41 -4.29 3.36
N ALA A 234 -15.26 -4.59 3.97
CA ALA A 234 -14.73 -5.94 3.93
C ALA A 234 -15.73 -6.85 4.62
N ARG A 235 -16.10 -7.95 3.98
CA ARG A 235 -16.87 -9.00 4.63
C ARG A 235 -15.94 -9.84 5.49
N GLU A 236 -16.52 -10.60 6.40
CA GLU A 236 -15.77 -11.48 7.27
C GLU A 236 -14.94 -12.50 6.47
N GLN A 237 -15.55 -13.07 5.41
CA GLN A 237 -14.87 -13.96 4.47
C GLN A 237 -13.67 -13.32 3.77
N ASP A 238 -13.74 -12.02 3.46
CA ASP A 238 -12.65 -11.30 2.77
C ASP A 238 -11.45 -11.15 3.74
N CYS A 239 -11.71 -11.12 5.05
CA CYS A 239 -10.71 -11.00 6.11
C CYS A 239 -10.25 -12.35 6.68
N HIS A 240 -10.65 -13.49 6.10
CA HIS A 240 -10.30 -14.82 6.59
C HIS A 240 -8.78 -15.01 6.70
N SER A 241 -8.03 -14.47 5.73
CA SER A 241 -6.57 -14.53 5.72
C SER A 241 -5.90 -13.89 6.94
N LEU A 242 -6.53 -12.91 7.61
CA LEU A 242 -6.03 -12.35 8.86
C LEU A 242 -6.21 -13.35 10.02
N VAL A 243 -7.36 -14.03 10.07
CA VAL A 243 -7.68 -15.04 11.08
C VAL A 243 -6.75 -16.25 10.92
N ASP A 244 -6.63 -16.79 9.71
CA ASP A 244 -5.71 -17.88 9.38
C ASP A 244 -4.27 -17.55 9.76
N PHE A 245 -3.86 -16.32 9.49
CA PHE A 245 -2.52 -15.88 9.83
C PHE A 245 -2.30 -15.88 11.35
N ALA A 246 -3.24 -15.33 12.11
CA ALA A 246 -3.15 -15.32 13.57
C ALA A 246 -3.11 -16.75 14.12
N GLN A 247 -3.98 -17.62 13.60
CA GLN A 247 -4.04 -19.03 13.96
C GLN A 247 -2.71 -19.76 13.70
N ARG A 248 -2.16 -19.67 12.49
CA ARG A 248 -0.88 -20.31 12.13
C ARG A 248 0.30 -19.82 12.98
N ARG A 249 0.31 -18.54 13.36
CA ARG A 249 1.34 -18.00 14.25
C ARG A 249 1.24 -18.61 15.64
N VAL A 250 0.03 -18.65 16.20
CA VAL A 250 -0.25 -19.26 17.50
C VAL A 250 0.14 -20.73 17.52
N GLU A 251 -0.26 -21.51 16.52
CA GLU A 251 0.10 -22.93 16.39
C GLU A 251 1.62 -23.14 16.35
N GLY A 252 2.34 -22.32 15.57
CA GLY A 252 3.80 -22.38 15.53
C GLY A 252 4.47 -22.03 16.86
N TRP A 253 3.86 -21.15 17.66
CA TRP A 253 4.40 -20.76 18.98
C TRP A 253 4.07 -21.76 20.09
N GLN A 254 2.94 -22.48 19.99
CA GLN A 254 2.57 -23.48 20.97
C GLN A 254 3.62 -24.59 21.08
N ALA A 255 4.32 -24.91 19.99
CA ALA A 255 5.42 -25.87 19.96
C ALA A 255 6.66 -25.43 20.77
N ALA A 256 6.78 -24.16 21.16
CA ALA A 256 7.99 -23.60 21.76
C ALA A 256 8.02 -23.58 23.31
N GLY A 257 7.07 -24.21 24.00
CA GLY A 257 7.10 -24.35 25.46
C GLY A 257 7.02 -23.03 26.26
N LEU A 258 6.40 -22.00 25.69
CA LEU A 258 6.48 -20.61 26.18
C LEU A 258 5.84 -20.37 27.56
N SER A 259 6.49 -19.52 28.37
CA SER A 259 5.94 -18.97 29.61
C SER A 259 4.72 -18.06 29.36
N PHE A 260 3.92 -17.80 30.40
CA PHE A 260 2.76 -16.90 30.29
C PHE A 260 3.15 -15.50 29.77
N GLY A 261 4.22 -14.92 30.34
CA GLY A 261 4.76 -13.64 29.87
C GLY A 261 5.28 -13.69 28.43
N GLY A 262 5.92 -14.79 28.03
CA GLY A 262 6.37 -14.98 26.64
C GLY A 262 5.21 -15.02 25.64
N ARG A 263 4.10 -15.66 25.99
CA ARG A 263 2.89 -15.67 25.16
C ARG A 263 2.29 -14.27 25.01
N ILE A 264 2.19 -13.52 26.10
CA ILE A 264 1.73 -12.13 26.07
C ILE A 264 2.62 -11.27 25.15
N GLU A 265 3.94 -11.44 25.23
CA GLU A 265 4.86 -10.64 24.43
C GLU A 265 4.76 -10.94 22.93
N LEU A 266 4.53 -12.19 22.54
CA LEU A 266 4.30 -12.55 21.13
C LEU A 266 2.98 -11.99 20.60
N VAL A 267 1.91 -12.01 21.40
CA VAL A 267 0.63 -11.36 21.04
C VAL A 267 0.85 -9.85 20.86
N ARG A 268 1.55 -9.22 21.82
CA ARG A 268 1.83 -7.78 21.80
C ARG A 268 2.68 -7.36 20.60
N SER A 269 3.75 -8.09 20.30
CA SER A 269 4.72 -7.68 19.28
C SER A 269 4.27 -8.07 17.86
N VAL A 270 3.74 -9.27 17.68
CA VAL A 270 3.46 -9.81 16.34
C VAL A 270 2.01 -9.60 15.93
N ILE A 271 1.04 -10.05 16.75
CA ILE A 271 -0.38 -9.95 16.36
C ILE A 271 -0.83 -8.48 16.35
N ALA A 272 -0.42 -7.69 17.35
CA ALA A 272 -0.76 -6.27 17.38
C ALA A 272 -0.15 -5.50 16.19
N GLY A 273 1.08 -5.82 15.77
CA GLY A 273 1.73 -5.18 14.62
C GLY A 273 0.96 -5.42 13.32
N ILE A 274 0.50 -6.65 13.11
CA ILE A 274 -0.17 -7.05 11.87
C ILE A 274 -1.60 -6.53 11.82
N THR A 275 -2.33 -6.64 12.93
CA THR A 275 -3.67 -6.07 13.03
C THR A 275 -3.64 -4.54 12.89
N MET A 276 -2.62 -3.87 13.41
CA MET A 276 -2.41 -2.43 13.22
C MET A 276 -2.24 -2.06 11.74
N PHE A 277 -1.48 -2.84 10.95
CA PHE A 277 -1.37 -2.62 9.50
C PHE A 277 -2.73 -2.76 8.81
N TRP A 278 -3.50 -3.81 9.14
CA TRP A 278 -4.83 -4.01 8.57
C TRP A 278 -5.79 -2.86 8.94
N PHE A 279 -5.83 -2.44 10.21
CA PHE A 279 -6.71 -1.35 10.65
C PHE A 279 -6.38 0.00 10.00
N GLN A 280 -5.13 0.20 9.58
CA GLN A 280 -4.72 1.40 8.85
C GLN A 280 -5.04 1.32 7.34
N SER A 281 -5.28 0.12 6.81
CA SER A 281 -5.42 -0.11 5.36
C SER A 281 -6.85 -0.42 4.93
N ILE A 282 -7.67 -1.00 5.80
CA ILE A 282 -9.05 -1.41 5.50
C ILE A 282 -9.94 -1.36 6.75
N GLN A 283 -11.24 -1.12 6.56
CA GLN A 283 -12.22 -1.21 7.62
C GLN A 283 -12.68 -2.67 7.80
N ILE A 284 -12.30 -3.28 8.92
CA ILE A 284 -12.53 -4.70 9.24
C ILE A 284 -13.82 -4.87 10.08
N PRO A 285 -14.62 -5.92 9.82
CA PRO A 285 -15.76 -6.29 10.66
C PRO A 285 -15.38 -6.57 12.11
N THR A 286 -16.25 -6.15 13.02
CA THR A 286 -16.15 -6.45 14.46
C THR A 286 -16.08 -7.96 14.74
N ALA A 287 -16.78 -8.78 13.94
CA ALA A 287 -16.76 -10.25 14.07
C ALA A 287 -15.35 -10.82 13.86
N THR A 288 -14.64 -10.38 12.80
CA THR A 288 -13.24 -10.78 12.54
C THR A 288 -12.32 -10.38 13.69
N ILE A 289 -12.50 -9.17 14.25
CA ILE A 289 -11.70 -8.69 15.38
C ILE A 289 -11.88 -9.61 16.59
N ARG A 290 -13.13 -9.94 16.93
CA ARG A 290 -13.44 -10.86 18.03
C ARG A 290 -12.83 -12.24 17.82
N LYS A 291 -12.83 -12.76 16.59
CA LYS A 291 -12.17 -14.04 16.26
C LYS A 291 -10.66 -14.00 16.53
N VAL A 292 -9.98 -12.93 16.12
CA VAL A 292 -8.54 -12.77 16.40
C VAL A 292 -8.27 -12.61 17.89
N GLU A 293 -9.10 -11.86 18.62
CA GLU A 293 -9.00 -11.71 20.08
C GLU A 293 -9.21 -13.05 20.79
N ALA A 294 -10.17 -13.87 20.35
CA ALA A 294 -10.39 -15.22 20.88
C ALA A 294 -9.16 -16.12 20.70
N ILE A 295 -8.58 -16.16 19.49
CA ILE A 295 -7.35 -16.90 19.20
C ILE A 295 -6.20 -16.45 20.13
N CYS A 296 -6.07 -15.14 20.38
CA CYS A 296 -5.06 -14.62 21.29
C CYS A 296 -5.33 -15.02 22.75
N ALA A 297 -6.58 -14.97 23.19
CA ALA A 297 -6.98 -15.38 24.53
C ALA A 297 -6.68 -16.87 24.76
N ASP A 298 -7.12 -17.73 23.85
CA ASP A 298 -6.92 -19.17 23.91
C ASP A 298 -5.43 -19.52 23.91
N PHE A 299 -4.62 -18.82 23.11
CA PHE A 299 -3.17 -18.96 23.11
C PHE A 299 -2.57 -18.61 24.47
N ILE A 300 -2.94 -17.47 25.05
CA ILE A 300 -2.41 -17.02 26.35
C ILE A 300 -2.77 -18.01 27.45
N TRP A 301 -3.94 -18.64 27.39
CA TRP A 301 -4.41 -19.61 28.38
C TRP A 301 -4.13 -21.09 28.02
N ARG A 302 -3.41 -21.35 26.91
CA ARG A 302 -3.12 -22.71 26.39
C ARG A 302 -4.38 -23.56 26.16
N GLY A 303 -5.48 -22.95 25.73
CA GLY A 303 -6.77 -23.64 25.55
C GLY A 303 -7.40 -24.15 26.85
N GLY A 304 -6.87 -23.76 28.02
CA GLY A 304 -7.45 -24.03 29.33
C GLY A 304 -8.48 -22.98 29.74
N MET A 305 -9.00 -23.09 30.96
CA MET A 305 -9.97 -22.12 31.50
C MET A 305 -9.36 -20.72 31.62
N HIS A 306 -10.06 -19.71 31.10
CA HIS A 306 -9.66 -18.31 31.19
C HIS A 306 -9.94 -17.79 32.60
N ALA A 307 -8.92 -17.66 33.44
CA ALA A 307 -9.08 -17.18 34.81
C ALA A 307 -9.55 -15.72 34.90
N ILE A 308 -9.27 -14.93 33.86
CA ILE A 308 -9.62 -13.51 33.75
C ILE A 308 -10.17 -13.27 32.33
N SER A 309 -11.17 -12.39 32.21
CA SER A 309 -11.73 -12.06 30.89
C SER A 309 -10.71 -11.33 30.00
N TRP A 310 -10.85 -11.42 28.68
CA TRP A 310 -9.97 -10.73 27.73
C TRP A 310 -9.91 -9.22 27.97
N ASP A 311 -11.04 -8.60 28.28
CA ASP A 311 -11.13 -7.16 28.54
C ASP A 311 -10.39 -6.76 29.82
N GLN A 312 -10.48 -7.55 30.88
CA GLN A 312 -9.72 -7.32 32.12
C GLN A 312 -8.22 -7.55 31.90
N LEU A 313 -7.85 -8.60 31.15
CA LEU A 313 -6.47 -8.88 30.78
C LEU A 313 -5.85 -7.72 29.99
N CYS A 314 -6.62 -7.10 29.10
CA CYS A 314 -6.21 -5.95 28.28
C CYS A 314 -6.21 -4.60 29.02
N ARG A 315 -6.39 -4.55 30.33
CA ARG A 315 -6.23 -3.30 31.08
C ARG A 315 -4.75 -2.90 31.20
N PRO A 316 -4.46 -1.60 31.44
CA PRO A 316 -3.13 -1.16 31.85
C PRO A 316 -2.63 -1.95 33.06
N ARG A 317 -1.30 -2.03 33.22
CA ARG A 317 -0.69 -2.77 34.35
C ARG A 317 -1.04 -2.13 35.69
N GLU A 318 -1.17 -0.81 35.67
CA GLU A 318 -1.58 0.04 36.78
C GLU A 318 -3.02 -0.27 37.23
N GLU A 319 -3.86 -0.80 36.33
CA GLU A 319 -5.26 -1.19 36.58
C GLU A 319 -5.42 -2.71 36.76
N GLY A 320 -4.32 -3.45 36.98
CA GLY A 320 -4.32 -4.90 37.23
C GLY A 320 -4.40 -5.77 35.97
N GLY A 321 -4.26 -5.20 34.77
CA GLY A 321 -4.12 -5.96 33.53
C GLY A 321 -2.67 -6.30 33.19
N VAL A 322 -2.43 -6.90 32.02
CA VAL A 322 -1.07 -7.28 31.58
C VAL A 322 -0.46 -6.27 30.60
N GLY A 323 -1.14 -5.16 30.32
CA GLY A 323 -0.71 -4.15 29.37
C GLY A 323 -0.81 -4.62 27.91
N LEU A 324 -1.82 -5.44 27.60
CA LEU A 324 -2.28 -5.64 26.22
C LEU A 324 -3.32 -4.55 25.90
N ARG A 325 -3.62 -4.33 24.62
CA ARG A 325 -4.71 -3.43 24.21
C ARG A 325 -5.73 -4.26 23.44
N THR A 326 -7.01 -4.04 23.70
CA THR A 326 -8.06 -4.66 22.87
C THR A 326 -7.89 -4.20 21.43
N LEU A 327 -8.09 -5.10 20.48
CA LEU A 327 -7.99 -4.79 19.06
C LEU A 327 -9.08 -3.78 18.64
N HIS A 328 -10.19 -3.73 19.38
CA HIS A 328 -11.19 -2.69 19.26
C HIS A 328 -10.63 -1.28 19.55
N ALA A 329 -9.87 -1.13 20.64
CA ALA A 329 -9.21 0.13 20.98
C ALA A 329 -8.13 0.49 19.95
N VAL A 330 -7.34 -0.50 19.49
CA VAL A 330 -6.32 -0.29 18.45
C VAL A 330 -6.96 0.16 17.13
N ARG A 331 -8.07 -0.46 16.70
CA ARG A 331 -8.83 -0.01 15.52
C ARG A 331 -9.30 1.44 15.66
N LYS A 332 -9.87 1.82 16.81
CA LYS A 332 -10.31 3.20 17.05
C LYS A 332 -9.14 4.18 16.94
N ALA A 333 -8.01 3.86 17.57
CA ALA A 333 -6.80 4.67 17.49
C ALA A 333 -6.25 4.78 16.05
N ALA A 334 -6.26 3.69 15.29
CA ALA A 334 -5.85 3.68 13.89
C ALA A 334 -6.75 4.59 13.02
N CYS A 335 -8.07 4.57 13.24
CA CYS A 335 -9.01 5.47 12.57
C CYS A 335 -8.75 6.94 12.91
N VAL A 336 -8.50 7.28 14.18
CA VAL A 336 -8.14 8.65 14.59
C VAL A 336 -6.84 9.10 13.95
N LYS A 337 -5.82 8.22 13.92
CA LYS A 337 -4.54 8.50 13.24
C LYS A 337 -4.71 8.71 11.73
N MET A 338 -5.58 7.94 11.08
CA MET A 338 -5.91 8.09 9.67
C MET A 338 -6.63 9.42 9.41
N ALA A 339 -7.58 9.81 10.25
CA ALA A 339 -8.26 11.09 10.18
C ALA A 339 -7.29 12.27 10.40
N TRP A 340 -6.35 12.14 11.33
CA TRP A 340 -5.28 13.13 11.50
C TRP A 340 -4.40 13.27 10.25
N ARG A 341 -3.98 12.15 9.63
CA ARG A 341 -3.21 12.18 8.38
C ARG A 341 -3.97 12.87 7.25
N PHE A 342 -5.27 12.61 7.14
CA PHE A 342 -6.13 13.28 6.18
C PHE A 342 -6.16 14.80 6.39
N ILE A 343 -6.37 15.26 7.63
CA ILE A 343 -6.43 16.70 7.96
C ILE A 343 -5.07 17.37 7.75
N LYS A 344 -3.98 16.71 8.16
CA LYS A 344 -2.61 17.21 7.97
C LYS A 344 -2.29 17.41 6.49
N GLY A 345 -2.87 16.60 5.61
CA GLY A 345 -2.69 16.67 4.17
C GLY A 345 -1.27 16.31 3.72
N GLY A 346 -0.95 16.65 2.46
CA GLY A 346 0.37 16.48 1.86
C GLY A 346 0.62 15.11 1.21
N SER A 347 -0.23 14.12 1.46
CA SER A 347 -0.20 12.83 0.77
C SER A 347 -1.12 12.81 -0.44
N LEU A 348 -0.77 12.01 -1.45
CA LEU A 348 -1.60 11.83 -2.66
C LEU A 348 -3.01 11.32 -2.30
N TRP A 349 -3.09 10.44 -1.31
CA TRP A 349 -4.35 9.93 -0.79
C TRP A 349 -5.20 11.04 -0.16
N ALA A 350 -4.63 11.87 0.71
CA ALA A 350 -5.37 12.96 1.35
C ALA A 350 -5.92 13.95 0.32
N ASP A 351 -5.10 14.35 -0.65
CA ASP A 351 -5.51 15.25 -1.74
C ASP A 351 -6.65 14.64 -2.57
N TRP A 352 -6.53 13.37 -2.94
CA TRP A 352 -7.56 12.67 -3.70
C TRP A 352 -8.89 12.60 -2.93
N MET A 353 -8.83 12.24 -1.64
CA MET A 353 -10.01 12.15 -0.78
C MET A 353 -10.68 13.52 -0.60
N ALA A 354 -9.90 14.57 -0.40
CA ALA A 354 -10.41 15.94 -0.26
C ALA A 354 -11.11 16.39 -1.54
N ASN A 355 -10.46 16.24 -2.70
CA ASN A 355 -11.04 16.61 -3.98
C ASN A 355 -12.27 15.77 -4.34
N ARG A 356 -12.29 14.50 -3.94
CA ARG A 356 -13.42 13.59 -4.20
C ARG A 356 -14.65 13.89 -3.33
N TYR A 357 -14.45 14.16 -2.04
CA TYR A 357 -15.53 14.16 -1.05
C TYR A 357 -15.78 15.52 -0.40
N LEU A 358 -14.73 16.28 -0.06
CA LEU A 358 -14.91 17.61 0.51
C LEU A 358 -15.23 18.65 -0.56
N ARG A 359 -14.58 18.57 -1.73
CA ARG A 359 -14.65 19.60 -2.79
C ARG A 359 -14.29 20.98 -2.22
N ARG A 360 -15.29 21.83 -1.95
CA ARG A 360 -15.12 23.18 -1.34
C ARG A 360 -15.59 23.24 0.12
N ASN A 361 -16.07 22.15 0.68
CA ASN A 361 -16.56 22.11 2.05
C ASN A 361 -15.40 21.92 3.04
N ASN A 362 -15.50 22.57 4.20
CA ASN A 362 -14.60 22.33 5.31
C ASN A 362 -14.84 20.93 5.91
N PHE A 363 -13.75 20.28 6.35
CA PHE A 363 -13.79 18.95 6.94
C PHE A 363 -14.76 18.83 8.12
N TRP A 364 -14.83 19.84 9.00
CA TRP A 364 -15.62 19.84 10.23
C TRP A 364 -17.13 19.99 9.96
N ALA A 365 -17.50 20.80 8.97
CA ALA A 365 -18.90 21.05 8.60
C ALA A 365 -19.47 20.03 7.59
N CYS A 366 -18.64 19.22 6.93
CA CYS A 366 -19.09 18.28 5.92
C CYS A 366 -20.09 17.25 6.51
N ARG A 367 -21.32 17.17 5.98
CA ARG A 367 -22.29 16.16 6.43
C ARG A 367 -21.96 14.79 5.85
N ILE A 368 -22.17 13.74 6.62
CA ILE A 368 -21.96 12.35 6.15
C ILE A 368 -23.02 12.01 5.11
N ASP A 369 -22.58 11.68 3.89
CA ASP A 369 -23.45 11.27 2.78
C ASP A 369 -23.37 9.75 2.52
N ASN A 370 -24.48 9.16 2.03
CA ASN A 370 -24.53 7.73 1.71
C ASN A 370 -23.55 7.31 0.61
N ASN A 371 -23.24 8.19 -0.33
CA ASN A 371 -22.32 7.96 -1.44
C ASN A 371 -20.83 8.03 -1.06
N PHE A 372 -20.52 8.47 0.17
CA PHE A 372 -19.14 8.47 0.67
C PHE A 372 -18.63 7.04 0.88
N SER A 373 -17.32 6.86 0.70
CA SER A 373 -16.69 5.58 1.01
C SER A 373 -16.79 5.27 2.49
N VAL A 374 -16.65 3.98 2.79
CA VAL A 374 -16.59 3.47 4.15
C VAL A 374 -15.46 4.13 4.95
N THR A 375 -14.29 4.25 4.32
CA THR A 375 -13.11 4.91 4.86
C THR A 375 -13.40 6.37 5.20
N PHE A 376 -13.98 7.14 4.26
CA PHE A 376 -14.26 8.55 4.52
C PHE A 376 -15.29 8.73 5.64
N LYS A 377 -16.35 7.92 5.66
CA LYS A 377 -17.33 7.91 6.77
C LYS A 377 -16.67 7.64 8.12
N ALA A 378 -15.73 6.68 8.19
CA ALA A 378 -14.98 6.39 9.40
C ALA A 378 -14.12 7.58 9.86
N ILE A 379 -13.49 8.28 8.92
CA ILE A 379 -12.71 9.50 9.19
C ILE A 379 -13.62 10.61 9.74
N LEU A 380 -14.77 10.87 9.12
CA LEU A 380 -15.70 11.91 9.58
C LEU A 380 -16.25 11.61 10.98
N ARG A 381 -16.46 10.34 11.33
CA ARG A 381 -16.89 9.92 12.68
C ARG A 381 -15.84 10.17 13.76
N CYS A 382 -14.58 10.40 13.41
CA CYS A 382 -13.52 10.70 14.36
C CYS A 382 -13.50 12.18 14.81
N ARG A 383 -14.30 13.06 14.20
CA ARG A 383 -14.31 14.51 14.49
C ARG A 383 -14.45 14.86 15.98
N PRO A 384 -15.37 14.27 16.76
CA PRO A 384 -15.53 14.68 18.16
C PRO A 384 -14.27 14.43 19.00
N VAL A 385 -13.54 13.35 18.71
CA VAL A 385 -12.27 13.03 19.38
C VAL A 385 -11.16 13.98 18.92
N LEU A 386 -11.16 14.36 17.65
CA LEU A 386 -10.15 15.26 17.11
C LEU A 386 -10.34 16.70 17.59
N GLN A 387 -11.59 17.20 17.65
CA GLN A 387 -11.90 18.55 18.10
C GLN A 387 -11.37 18.86 19.50
N THR A 388 -11.30 17.85 20.38
CA THR A 388 -10.77 18.01 21.73
C THR A 388 -9.26 17.77 21.82
N ALA A 389 -8.64 17.23 20.78
CA ALA A 389 -7.25 16.75 20.81
C ALA A 389 -6.30 17.51 19.87
N ILE A 390 -6.82 18.26 18.89
CA ILE A 390 -6.00 18.98 17.91
C ILE A 390 -6.38 20.46 17.86
N CYS A 391 -5.37 21.30 17.70
CA CYS A 391 -5.53 22.70 17.33
C CYS A 391 -4.62 23.03 16.15
N ARG A 392 -5.05 23.99 15.33
CA ARG A 392 -4.31 24.54 14.21
C ARG A 392 -3.57 25.79 14.68
N ASN A 393 -2.26 25.79 14.52
CA ASN A 393 -1.46 26.99 14.72
C ASN A 393 -1.71 27.92 13.53
N MET A 394 -2.30 29.09 13.78
CA MET A 394 -2.53 30.09 12.73
C MET A 394 -1.19 30.68 12.31
N LYS A 395 -0.78 30.34 11.08
CA LYS A 395 0.30 31.02 10.35
C LYS A 395 -0.26 32.25 9.64
N ASP A 396 -0.27 32.25 8.31
CA ASP A 396 -0.82 33.32 7.48
C ASP A 396 -2.37 33.28 7.33
N GLY A 397 -3.04 32.30 7.96
CA GLY A 397 -4.50 32.16 7.94
C GLY A 397 -5.10 31.69 6.61
N THR A 398 -4.33 31.59 5.52
CA THR A 398 -4.85 31.37 4.15
C THR A 398 -5.62 30.07 3.94
N THR A 399 -5.32 29.05 4.77
CA THR A 399 -5.91 27.71 4.70
C THR A 399 -6.78 27.37 5.91
N THR A 400 -7.06 28.36 6.77
CA THR A 400 -7.77 28.17 8.03
C THR A 400 -9.14 28.81 7.95
N ASP A 401 -10.18 28.01 8.21
CA ASP A 401 -11.52 28.56 8.35
C ASP A 401 -11.70 29.13 9.77
N LEU A 402 -11.92 30.44 9.87
CA LEU A 402 -12.03 31.16 11.14
C LEU A 402 -13.11 30.58 12.07
N TRP A 403 -14.21 30.08 11.51
CA TRP A 403 -15.37 29.65 12.28
C TRP A 403 -15.42 28.15 12.51
N LEU A 404 -14.83 27.37 11.60
CA LEU A 404 -14.98 25.92 11.58
C LEU A 404 -13.74 25.17 12.05
N ASP A 405 -12.54 25.71 11.83
CA ASP A 405 -11.31 25.03 12.24
C ASP A 405 -11.03 25.26 13.74
N PRO A 406 -10.60 24.23 14.50
CA PRO A 406 -10.10 24.43 15.84
C PRO A 406 -8.71 25.08 15.75
N TRP A 407 -8.61 26.38 16.02
CA TRP A 407 -7.35 27.12 15.93
C TRP A 407 -6.98 27.80 17.25
N VAL A 408 -5.68 28.10 17.40
CA VAL A 408 -5.14 28.93 18.47
C VAL A 408 -4.44 30.14 17.85
N GLY A 409 -4.72 31.33 18.40
CA GLY A 409 -3.99 32.55 18.06
C GLY A 409 -2.55 32.42 18.55
N SER A 410 -1.60 32.92 17.77
CA SER A 410 -0.21 33.03 18.19
C SER A 410 -0.04 34.09 19.26
#